data_AF-A0A133VNL4-F1
#
_entry.id   AF-A0A133VNL4-F1
#
_cell.length_a   1.000
_cell.length_b   1.000
_cell.length_c   1.000
_cell.angle_alpha   90.00
_cell.angle_beta   90.00
_cell.angle_gamma   90.00
#
_symmetry.space_group_name_H-M   'P 1'
#
loop_
_entity.id
_entity.type
_entity.pdbx_description
1 polymer ?
#
loop_
_entity_poly.entity_id
_entity_poly.type
_entity_poly.pdbx_seq_one_letter_code
_entity_poly.pdbx_strand_id
1 'polypeptide(L)'
;MGLRIEDVEEYDLSIEKREYSDRQLSRIDNMLEAEEITKEQAEFFKKNQRVELNALSPRQFVDFVERRLEEEGVEKVKPEEEDIEEPDVRNPEKVKEEARKKAVGSYVVNKARGKIIDKLDEEGVDYDEEVEEELKDLQDEGKEGIHGKVLDKLEDNPAKLWKEIMRDFVNERENEAERKEEKLDREVRNSVYNWCKENVDIDMKLEKN
;
A
#
# COMPACT_ATOMS: atom_id res chain seq x y z
N MET A 1 -26.26 9.20 13.25
CA MET A 1 -26.15 8.25 12.12
C MET A 1 -27.20 7.12 12.15
N GLY A 2 -28.47 7.41 11.89
CA GLY A 2 -29.51 6.36 11.75
C GLY A 2 -30.59 6.80 10.77
N LEU A 3 -31.41 5.86 10.28
CA LEU A 3 -32.57 6.18 9.44
C LEU A 3 -33.55 7.06 10.23
N ARG A 4 -33.84 8.24 9.68
CA ARG A 4 -34.85 9.17 10.18
C ARG A 4 -36.12 9.05 9.34
N ILE A 5 -37.21 9.64 9.80
CA ILE A 5 -38.51 9.59 9.10
C ILE A 5 -38.41 10.29 7.75
N GLU A 6 -37.66 11.38 7.67
CA GLU A 6 -37.45 12.13 6.43
C GLU A 6 -36.76 11.26 5.36
N ASP A 7 -35.87 10.34 5.78
CA ASP A 7 -35.20 9.41 4.86
C ASP A 7 -36.18 8.38 4.29
N VAL A 8 -37.25 8.04 5.01
CA VAL A 8 -38.27 7.10 4.54
C VAL A 8 -38.99 7.69 3.32
N GLU A 9 -39.28 8.99 3.35
CA GLU A 9 -39.89 9.69 2.24
C GLU A 9 -38.87 9.94 1.11
N GLU A 10 -37.65 10.37 1.45
CA GLU A 10 -36.59 10.68 0.48
C GLU A 10 -36.21 9.47 -0.38
N TYR A 11 -36.10 8.28 0.22
CA TYR A 11 -35.71 7.06 -0.47
C TYR A 11 -36.88 6.16 -0.87
N ASP A 12 -38.12 6.62 -0.69
CA ASP A 12 -39.37 5.86 -0.95
C ASP A 12 -39.34 4.45 -0.30
N LEU A 13 -38.96 4.40 0.99
CA LEU A 13 -38.75 3.15 1.70
C LEU A 13 -40.06 2.49 2.08
N SER A 14 -40.12 1.18 1.88
CA SER A 14 -41.29 0.38 2.25
C SER A 14 -41.45 0.31 3.78
N ILE A 15 -42.62 0.72 4.26
CA ILE A 15 -42.99 0.62 5.67
C ILE A 15 -43.59 -0.76 5.95
N GLU A 16 -42.99 -1.46 6.90
CA GLU A 16 -43.48 -2.74 7.41
C GLU A 16 -44.30 -2.56 8.68
N LYS A 17 -45.24 -3.49 8.91
CA LYS A 17 -45.92 -3.59 10.19
C LYS A 17 -45.11 -4.45 11.17
N ARG A 18 -44.90 -3.93 12.37
CA ARG A 18 -44.31 -4.64 13.50
C ARG A 18 -45.12 -4.38 14.75
N GLU A 19 -45.61 -5.44 15.39
CA GLU A 19 -46.23 -5.31 16.70
C GLU A 19 -45.17 -5.02 17.76
N TYR A 20 -45.38 -3.93 18.51
CA TYR A 20 -44.58 -3.58 19.67
C TYR A 20 -45.26 -4.08 20.94
N SER A 21 -44.48 -4.69 21.83
CA SER A 21 -44.97 -5.05 23.16
C SER A 21 -45.26 -3.81 24.00
N ASP A 22 -46.14 -3.93 25.00
CA ASP A 22 -46.45 -2.84 25.94
C ASP A 22 -45.19 -2.24 26.56
N ARG A 23 -44.21 -3.08 26.91
CA ARG A 23 -42.92 -2.63 27.44
C ARG A 23 -42.14 -1.75 26.46
N GLN A 24 -42.21 -2.03 25.16
CA GLN A 24 -41.57 -1.21 24.13
C GLN A 24 -42.32 0.10 23.93
N LEU A 25 -43.66 0.07 23.93
CA LEU A 25 -44.49 1.28 23.84
C LEU A 25 -44.25 2.21 25.04
N SER A 26 -44.21 1.68 26.26
CA SER A 26 -43.84 2.48 27.44
C SER A 26 -42.42 3.06 27.36
N ARG A 27 -41.49 2.35 26.71
CA ARG A 27 -40.14 2.89 26.48
C ARG A 27 -40.16 4.06 25.50
N ILE A 28 -40.96 3.98 24.45
CA ILE A 28 -41.17 5.08 23.49
C ILE A 28 -41.80 6.29 24.19
N ASP A 29 -42.78 6.08 25.07
CA ASP A 29 -43.38 7.16 25.87
C ASP A 29 -42.34 7.86 26.75
N ASN A 30 -41.50 7.09 27.46
CA ASN A 30 -40.43 7.65 28.28
C ASN A 30 -39.40 8.44 27.44
N MET A 31 -39.05 7.95 26.23
CA MET A 31 -38.13 8.65 25.33
C MET A 31 -38.74 9.96 24.80
N LEU A 32 -40.06 9.99 24.57
CA LEU A 32 -40.77 11.20 24.19
C LEU A 32 -40.83 12.22 25.34
N GLU A 33 -41.09 11.77 26.57
CA GLU A 33 -41.08 12.63 27.76
C GLU A 33 -39.69 13.19 28.06
N ALA A 34 -38.64 12.42 27.78
CA ALA A 34 -37.25 12.83 27.90
C ALA A 34 -36.75 13.70 26.73
N GLU A 35 -37.61 14.00 25.75
CA GLU A 35 -37.28 14.76 24.52
C GLU A 35 -36.15 14.12 23.68
N GLU A 36 -35.93 12.81 23.82
CA GLU A 36 -34.94 12.05 23.03
C GLU A 36 -35.44 11.75 21.61
N ILE A 37 -36.77 11.76 21.41
CA ILE A 37 -37.43 11.56 20.11
C ILE A 37 -38.52 12.60 19.89
N THR A 38 -38.86 12.84 18.63
CA THR A 38 -39.97 13.72 18.26
C THR A 38 -41.32 13.03 18.45
N LYS A 39 -42.40 13.83 18.54
CA LYS A 39 -43.78 13.30 18.57
C LYS A 39 -44.09 12.46 17.34
N GLU A 40 -43.60 12.88 16.18
CA GLU A 40 -43.78 12.18 14.92
C GLU A 40 -43.12 10.80 14.93
N GLN A 41 -41.89 10.71 15.46
CA GLN A 41 -41.20 9.43 15.66
C GLN A 41 -41.95 8.51 16.63
N ALA A 42 -42.47 9.06 17.74
CA ALA A 42 -43.27 8.28 18.67
C ALA A 42 -44.57 7.76 18.05
N GLU A 43 -45.27 8.58 17.27
CA GLU A 43 -46.49 8.17 16.55
C GLU A 43 -46.23 7.09 15.51
N PHE A 44 -45.11 7.19 14.78
CA PHE A 44 -44.70 6.20 13.80
C PHE A 44 -44.60 4.81 14.45
N PHE A 45 -43.88 4.69 15.56
CA PHE A 45 -43.78 3.42 16.28
C PHE A 45 -45.11 2.96 16.89
N LYS A 46 -45.92 3.88 17.45
CA LYS A 46 -47.25 3.56 18.01
C LYS A 46 -48.25 3.07 16.97
N LYS A 47 -48.07 3.41 15.69
CA LYS A 47 -48.82 2.85 14.56
C LYS A 47 -48.34 1.47 14.13
N ASN A 48 -47.45 0.83 14.91
CA ASN A 48 -46.81 -0.44 14.59
C ASN A 48 -46.02 -0.37 13.27
N GLN A 49 -45.42 0.78 12.95
CA GLN A 49 -44.64 0.96 11.73
C GLN A 49 -43.15 0.78 12.00
N ARG A 50 -42.44 0.16 11.05
CA ARG A 50 -40.98 0.00 11.03
C ARG A 50 -40.47 0.15 9.61
N VAL A 51 -39.25 0.68 9.48
CA VAL A 51 -38.47 0.58 8.25
C VAL A 51 -37.17 -0.13 8.59
N GLU A 52 -36.78 -1.09 7.76
CA GLU A 52 -35.52 -1.79 7.90
C GLU A 52 -34.45 -1.15 7.00
N LEU A 53 -33.20 -1.13 7.46
CA LEU A 53 -32.08 -0.60 6.67
C LEU A 53 -31.89 -1.33 5.34
N ASN A 54 -32.18 -2.64 5.31
CA ASN A 54 -32.12 -3.44 4.09
C ASN A 54 -33.24 -3.12 3.07
N ALA A 55 -34.15 -2.20 3.37
CA ALA A 55 -35.08 -1.65 2.39
C ALA A 55 -34.39 -0.73 1.36
N LEU A 56 -33.21 -0.21 1.69
CA LEU A 56 -32.37 0.53 0.75
C LEU A 56 -31.73 -0.44 -0.24
N SER A 57 -31.76 -0.10 -1.53
CA SER A 57 -30.90 -0.78 -2.52
C SER A 57 -29.42 -0.51 -2.21
N PRO A 58 -28.48 -1.34 -2.71
CA PRO A 58 -27.05 -1.12 -2.46
C PRO A 58 -26.56 0.29 -2.84
N ARG A 59 -27.10 0.87 -3.92
CA ARG A 59 -26.76 2.24 -4.34
C ARG A 59 -27.29 3.29 -3.36
N GLN A 60 -28.58 3.20 -3.03
CA GLN A 60 -29.20 4.12 -2.06
C GLN A 60 -28.56 4.01 -0.68
N PHE A 61 -28.11 2.82 -0.27
CA PHE A 61 -27.41 2.65 1.00
C PHE A 61 -26.05 3.35 1.02
N VAL A 62 -25.29 3.30 -0.07
CA VAL A 62 -24.04 4.06 -0.21
C VAL A 62 -24.33 5.55 -0.13
N ASP A 63 -25.27 6.04 -0.95
CA ASP A 63 -25.66 7.45 -0.96
C ASP A 63 -26.12 7.94 0.42
N PHE A 64 -26.91 7.13 1.13
CA PHE A 64 -27.36 7.40 2.50
C PHE A 64 -26.20 7.52 3.49
N VAL A 65 -25.25 6.59 3.45
CA VAL A 65 -24.09 6.59 4.36
C VAL A 65 -23.18 7.78 4.05
N GLU A 66 -22.89 8.05 2.78
CA GLU A 66 -22.06 9.18 2.36
C GLU A 66 -22.67 10.51 2.81
N ARG A 67 -23.96 10.75 2.51
CA ARG A 67 -24.67 11.96 2.96
C ARG A 67 -24.64 12.11 4.49
N ARG A 68 -24.85 11.03 5.24
CA ARG A 68 -24.85 11.08 6.71
C ARG A 68 -23.47 11.36 7.29
N LEU A 69 -22.40 10.85 6.68
CA LEU A 69 -21.05 11.16 7.10
C LEU A 69 -20.72 12.62 6.83
N GLU A 70 -21.09 13.15 5.65
CA GLU A 70 -20.92 14.56 5.31
C GLU A 70 -21.67 15.51 6.26
N GLU A 71 -22.92 15.20 6.62
CA GLU A 71 -23.71 15.99 7.57
C GLU A 71 -23.07 16.08 8.97
N GLU A 72 -22.33 15.06 9.39
CA GLU A 72 -21.59 15.02 10.65
C GLU A 72 -20.18 15.66 10.51
N GLY A 73 -19.87 16.23 9.34
CA GLY A 73 -18.59 16.87 9.03
C GLY A 73 -17.46 15.86 8.79
N VAL A 74 -17.78 14.59 8.50
CA VAL A 74 -16.80 13.57 8.16
C VAL A 74 -16.53 13.64 6.66
N GLU A 75 -15.35 14.15 6.31
CA GLU A 75 -14.90 14.21 4.93
C GLU A 75 -14.13 12.93 4.53
N LYS A 76 -14.25 12.56 3.26
CA LYS A 76 -13.43 11.50 2.68
C LYS A 76 -11.99 11.99 2.56
N VAL A 77 -11.11 11.45 3.41
CA VAL A 77 -9.67 11.75 3.34
C VAL A 77 -9.03 10.92 2.24
N LYS A 78 -8.60 11.60 1.18
CA LYS A 78 -7.73 11.03 0.16
C LYS A 78 -6.28 11.27 0.60
N PRO A 79 -5.41 10.25 0.62
CA PRO A 79 -4.00 10.48 0.95
C PRO A 79 -3.37 11.42 -0.08
N GLU A 80 -2.54 12.34 0.39
CA GLU A 80 -1.69 13.19 -0.45
C GLU A 80 -0.34 12.52 -0.72
N GLU A 81 0.46 13.06 -1.64
CA GLU A 81 1.81 12.54 -1.90
C GLU A 81 2.71 12.62 -0.67
N GLU A 82 2.51 13.63 0.18
CA GLU A 82 3.28 13.80 1.42
C GLU A 82 2.98 12.75 2.48
N ASP A 83 1.79 12.13 2.44
CA ASP A 83 1.40 11.03 3.30
C ASP A 83 2.15 9.73 2.98
N ILE A 84 2.86 9.69 1.85
CA ILE A 84 3.58 8.53 1.33
C ILE A 84 5.07 8.66 1.60
N GLU A 85 5.62 7.60 2.19
CA GLU A 85 7.05 7.40 2.37
C GLU A 85 7.70 7.04 1.03
N GLU A 86 8.84 7.66 0.79
CA GLU A 86 9.68 7.32 -0.34
C GLU A 86 10.24 5.91 -0.13
N PRO A 87 10.24 5.06 -1.16
CA PRO A 87 10.72 3.69 -1.00
C PRO A 87 12.23 3.74 -0.74
N ASP A 88 12.70 3.06 0.32
CA ASP A 88 14.13 2.97 0.65
C ASP A 88 14.82 1.96 -0.29
N VAL A 89 14.95 2.34 -1.56
CA VAL A 89 15.69 1.57 -2.56
C VAL A 89 17.16 1.96 -2.49
N ARG A 90 18.04 0.97 -2.36
CA ARG A 90 19.48 1.22 -2.32
C ARG A 90 19.95 1.91 -3.60
N ASN A 91 20.73 2.98 -3.43
CA ASN A 91 21.31 3.71 -4.54
C ASN A 91 22.14 2.76 -5.46
N PRO A 92 21.82 2.69 -6.77
CA PRO A 92 22.45 1.76 -7.70
C PRO A 92 23.96 1.91 -7.82
N GLU A 93 24.50 3.14 -7.80
CA GLU A 93 25.95 3.34 -7.86
C GLU A 93 26.67 2.74 -6.65
N LYS A 94 26.09 2.87 -5.46
CA LYS A 94 26.63 2.25 -4.23
C LYS A 94 26.55 0.73 -4.28
N VAL A 95 25.41 0.18 -4.73
CA VAL A 95 25.21 -1.27 -4.87
C VAL A 95 26.26 -1.87 -5.80
N LYS A 96 26.52 -1.22 -6.94
CA LYS A 96 27.57 -1.60 -7.90
C LYS A 96 28.96 -1.61 -7.27
N GLU A 97 29.31 -0.56 -6.52
CA GLU A 97 30.60 -0.48 -5.83
C GLU A 97 30.77 -1.63 -4.81
N GLU A 98 29.72 -1.93 -4.06
CA GLU A 98 29.72 -3.04 -3.08
C GLU A 98 29.79 -4.41 -3.75
N ALA A 99 29.01 -4.64 -4.80
CA ALA A 99 29.02 -5.86 -5.61
C ALA A 99 30.43 -6.13 -6.16
N ARG A 100 31.11 -5.12 -6.69
CA ARG A 100 32.52 -5.22 -7.13
C ARG A 100 33.43 -5.63 -5.98
N LYS A 101 33.39 -4.91 -4.85
CA LYS A 101 34.22 -5.22 -3.67
C LYS A 101 33.99 -6.63 -3.14
N LYS A 102 32.74 -7.09 -3.14
CA LYS A 102 32.34 -8.44 -2.73
C LYS A 102 32.81 -9.50 -3.72
N ALA A 103 32.66 -9.25 -5.02
CA ALA A 103 33.10 -10.12 -6.12
C ALA A 103 34.62 -10.34 -6.12
N VAL A 104 35.42 -9.30 -5.91
CA VAL A 104 36.88 -9.44 -5.81
C VAL A 104 37.29 -10.16 -4.50
N GLY A 105 36.37 -10.32 -3.55
CA GLY A 105 36.62 -10.97 -2.28
C GLY A 105 37.46 -10.08 -1.37
N SER A 106 36.90 -9.66 -0.25
CA SER A 106 37.52 -8.76 0.74
C SER A 106 38.94 -9.17 1.18
N TYR A 107 39.35 -10.43 0.95
CA TYR A 107 40.68 -10.96 1.25
C TYR A 107 41.71 -10.79 0.12
N VAL A 108 41.36 -11.02 -1.16
CA VAL A 108 42.27 -10.83 -2.31
C VAL A 108 42.61 -9.34 -2.46
N VAL A 109 41.59 -8.51 -2.31
CA VAL A 109 41.71 -7.05 -2.28
C VAL A 109 42.61 -6.60 -1.11
N ASN A 110 42.45 -7.07 0.12
CA ASN A 110 43.27 -6.54 1.22
C ASN A 110 44.78 -6.82 1.11
N LYS A 111 45.21 -7.81 0.32
CA LYS A 111 46.64 -8.05 0.05
C LYS A 111 47.16 -7.46 -1.28
N ALA A 112 46.28 -7.11 -2.22
CA ALA A 112 46.63 -6.59 -3.56
C ALA A 112 46.01 -5.21 -3.92
N ARG A 113 45.48 -4.51 -2.90
CA ARG A 113 44.32 -3.59 -2.86
C ARG A 113 44.14 -2.50 -3.91
N GLY A 114 45.20 -1.93 -4.48
CA GLY A 114 45.02 -0.88 -5.51
C GLY A 114 44.93 -1.50 -6.89
N LYS A 115 45.96 -2.28 -7.24
CA LYS A 115 46.26 -2.62 -8.64
C LYS A 115 45.20 -3.47 -9.33
N ILE A 116 44.40 -4.25 -8.61
CA ILE A 116 43.36 -5.09 -9.23
C ILE A 116 42.08 -4.28 -9.45
N ILE A 117 41.64 -3.50 -8.46
CA ILE A 117 40.46 -2.64 -8.60
C ILE A 117 40.74 -1.56 -9.65
N ASP A 118 41.87 -0.87 -9.55
CA ASP A 118 42.25 0.19 -10.49
C ASP A 118 42.34 -0.35 -11.93
N LYS A 119 42.87 -1.58 -12.12
CA LYS A 119 42.94 -2.21 -13.45
C LYS A 119 41.60 -2.70 -13.97
N LEU A 120 40.73 -3.22 -13.10
CA LEU A 120 39.37 -3.62 -13.48
C LEU A 120 38.54 -2.39 -13.89
N ASP A 121 38.77 -1.26 -13.23
CA ASP A 121 38.16 0.02 -13.59
C ASP A 121 38.73 0.56 -14.91
N GLU A 122 40.04 0.43 -15.14
CA GLU A 122 40.69 0.82 -16.40
C GLU A 122 40.27 -0.07 -17.60
N GLU A 123 40.13 -1.38 -17.40
CA GLU A 123 39.80 -2.32 -18.47
C GLU A 123 38.29 -2.49 -18.70
N GLY A 124 37.46 -2.01 -17.77
CA GLY A 124 36.00 -2.05 -17.89
C GLY A 124 35.46 -3.47 -17.72
N VAL A 125 35.11 -3.81 -16.48
CA VAL A 125 34.36 -5.05 -16.21
C VAL A 125 33.00 -4.96 -16.88
N ASP A 126 32.75 -5.83 -17.85
CA ASP A 126 31.51 -5.92 -18.62
C ASP A 126 30.46 -6.70 -17.82
N TYR A 127 29.34 -6.08 -17.47
CA TYR A 127 28.19 -6.71 -16.82
C TYR A 127 26.91 -6.10 -17.41
N ASP A 128 25.75 -6.72 -17.14
CA ASP A 128 24.49 -6.29 -17.73
C ASP A 128 24.08 -4.91 -17.19
N GLU A 129 24.26 -3.86 -18.01
CA GLU A 129 23.84 -2.49 -17.66
C GLU A 129 22.32 -2.39 -17.49
N GLU A 130 21.54 -3.29 -18.11
CA GLU A 130 20.08 -3.33 -17.98
C GLU A 130 19.65 -3.52 -16.52
N VAL A 131 20.39 -4.30 -15.72
CA VAL A 131 20.09 -4.51 -14.29
C VAL A 131 20.38 -3.26 -13.46
N GLU A 132 21.39 -2.48 -13.85
CA GLU A 132 21.73 -1.23 -13.18
C GLU A 132 20.67 -0.15 -13.47
N GLU A 133 20.21 -0.05 -14.72
CA GLU A 133 19.09 0.83 -15.09
C GLU A 133 17.79 0.43 -14.39
N GLU A 134 17.48 -0.87 -14.33
CA GLU A 134 16.30 -1.38 -13.63
C GLU A 134 16.29 -1.07 -12.12
N LEU A 135 17.46 -0.94 -11.48
CA LEU A 135 17.57 -0.51 -10.08
C LEU A 135 17.37 1.01 -9.93
N LYS A 136 17.80 1.81 -10.92
CA LYS A 136 17.55 3.26 -10.95
C LYS A 136 16.07 3.55 -11.11
N ASP A 137 15.40 2.86 -12.02
CA ASP A 137 13.96 3.01 -12.23
C ASP A 137 13.17 2.73 -10.95
N LEU A 138 13.58 1.72 -10.16
CA LEU A 138 12.94 1.41 -8.89
C LEU A 138 13.07 2.54 -7.85
N GLN A 139 14.22 3.22 -7.85
CA GLN A 139 14.51 4.36 -6.99
C GLN A 139 13.76 5.62 -7.46
N ASP A 140 13.77 5.88 -8.77
CA ASP A 140 13.29 7.12 -9.37
C ASP A 140 11.76 7.21 -9.46
N GLU A 141 11.05 6.08 -9.34
CA GLU A 141 9.57 6.09 -9.29
C GLU A 141 8.99 6.93 -8.15
N GLY A 142 9.79 7.28 -7.13
CA GLY A 142 9.52 8.35 -6.18
C GLY A 142 8.17 8.25 -5.46
N LYS A 143 7.73 9.38 -4.89
CA LYS A 143 6.44 9.47 -4.18
C LYS A 143 5.25 9.54 -5.15
N GLU A 144 5.41 10.25 -6.26
CA GLU A 144 4.35 10.48 -7.27
C GLU A 144 3.92 9.16 -7.93
N GLY A 145 4.88 8.26 -8.24
CA GLY A 145 4.58 6.94 -8.80
C GLY A 145 3.89 6.00 -7.81
N ILE A 146 4.27 6.04 -6.52
CA ILE A 146 3.62 5.23 -5.48
C ILE A 146 2.23 5.75 -5.17
N HIS A 147 2.03 7.06 -5.13
CA HIS A 147 0.74 7.68 -4.88
C HIS A 147 -0.33 7.21 -5.85
N GLY A 148 -0.06 7.28 -7.15
CA GLY A 148 -0.97 6.77 -8.18
C GLY A 148 -1.34 5.30 -7.94
N LYS A 149 -0.34 4.45 -7.69
CA LYS A 149 -0.56 3.01 -7.45
C LYS A 149 -1.36 2.71 -6.18
N VAL A 150 -1.14 3.48 -5.11
CA VAL A 150 -1.92 3.36 -3.86
C VAL A 150 -3.38 3.73 -4.11
N LEU A 151 -3.63 4.81 -4.87
CA LEU A 151 -4.98 5.22 -5.24
C LEU A 151 -5.69 4.16 -6.10
N ASP A 152 -5.01 3.61 -7.12
CA ASP A 152 -5.57 2.57 -7.98
C ASP A 152 -5.97 1.33 -7.17
N LYS A 153 -5.10 0.86 -6.26
CA LYS A 153 -5.42 -0.29 -5.38
C LYS A 153 -6.53 0.01 -4.37
N LEU A 154 -6.66 1.25 -3.91
CA LEU A 154 -7.76 1.66 -3.04
C LEU A 154 -9.10 1.68 -3.79
N GLU A 155 -9.09 2.06 -5.06
CA GLU A 155 -10.28 2.01 -5.92
C GLU A 155 -10.77 0.57 -6.10
N ASP A 156 -9.86 -0.37 -6.33
CA ASP A 156 -10.17 -1.79 -6.45
C ASP A 156 -10.49 -2.48 -5.12
N ASN A 157 -10.02 -1.94 -3.98
CA ASN A 157 -10.20 -2.54 -2.66
C ASN A 157 -10.37 -1.50 -1.54
N PRO A 158 -11.55 -0.85 -1.47
CA PRO A 158 -11.80 0.29 -0.58
C PRO A 158 -11.85 -0.08 0.91
N ALA A 159 -11.91 -1.37 1.25
CA ALA A 159 -11.94 -1.84 2.64
C ALA A 159 -10.55 -1.89 3.29
N LYS A 160 -9.46 -1.84 2.50
CA LYS A 160 -8.09 -1.81 3.03
C LYS A 160 -7.69 -0.42 3.47
N LEU A 161 -6.92 -0.32 4.54
CA LEU A 161 -6.30 0.93 4.94
C LEU A 161 -5.18 1.28 3.95
N TRP A 162 -5.11 2.54 3.53
CA TRP A 162 -4.07 3.00 2.60
C TRP A 162 -2.65 2.72 3.14
N LYS A 163 -2.45 2.79 4.46
CA LYS A 163 -1.18 2.41 5.12
C LYS A 163 -0.79 0.95 4.91
N GLU A 164 -1.77 0.04 4.83
CA GLU A 164 -1.52 -1.37 4.58
C GLU A 164 -1.17 -1.59 3.11
N ILE A 165 -1.92 -0.96 2.20
CA ILE A 165 -1.63 -0.99 0.76
C ILE A 165 -0.23 -0.42 0.47
N MET A 166 0.10 0.71 1.09
CA MET A 166 1.40 1.34 0.97
C MET A 166 2.52 0.44 1.51
N ARG A 167 2.33 -0.18 2.68
CA ARG A 167 3.30 -1.15 3.20
C ARG A 167 3.50 -2.33 2.26
N ASP A 168 2.41 -2.88 1.71
CA ASP A 168 2.48 -3.98 0.73
C ASP A 168 3.33 -3.56 -0.49
N PHE A 169 3.14 -2.33 -0.98
CA PHE A 169 3.93 -1.79 -2.09
C PHE A 169 5.40 -1.54 -1.76
N VAL A 170 5.69 -0.93 -0.60
CA VAL A 170 7.07 -0.71 -0.15
C VAL A 170 7.79 -2.06 -0.02
N ASN A 171 7.15 -3.05 0.60
CA ASN A 171 7.71 -4.40 0.70
C ASN A 171 7.93 -5.03 -0.69
N GLU A 172 6.99 -4.89 -1.61
CA GLU A 172 7.11 -5.42 -2.98
C GLU A 172 8.31 -4.80 -3.69
N ARG A 173 8.51 -3.48 -3.53
CA ARG A 173 9.63 -2.72 -4.07
C ARG A 173 10.98 -3.12 -3.49
N GLU A 174 11.06 -3.24 -2.17
CA GLU A 174 12.26 -3.71 -1.48
C GLU A 174 12.65 -5.12 -1.97
N ASN A 175 11.68 -6.04 -2.06
CA ASN A 175 11.93 -7.39 -2.57
C ASN A 175 12.37 -7.40 -4.03
N GLU A 176 11.84 -6.51 -4.87
CA GLU A 176 12.26 -6.38 -6.26
C GLU A 176 13.70 -5.85 -6.37
N ALA A 177 14.02 -4.82 -5.57
CA ALA A 177 15.36 -4.25 -5.50
C ALA A 177 16.39 -5.28 -5.02
N GLU A 178 16.08 -6.05 -3.97
CA GLU A 178 16.95 -7.12 -3.48
C GLU A 178 17.25 -8.17 -4.57
N ARG A 179 16.24 -8.59 -5.34
CA ARG A 179 16.43 -9.56 -6.43
C ARG A 179 17.31 -9.02 -7.54
N LYS A 180 17.15 -7.74 -7.91
CA LYS A 180 17.96 -7.09 -8.93
C LYS A 180 19.40 -6.88 -8.44
N GLU A 181 19.59 -6.50 -7.18
CA GLU A 181 20.89 -6.43 -6.52
C GLU A 181 21.62 -7.80 -6.54
N GLU A 182 20.93 -8.89 -6.21
CA GLU A 182 21.50 -10.24 -6.28
C GLU A 182 21.89 -10.66 -7.70
N LYS A 183 21.10 -10.25 -8.71
CA LYS A 183 21.42 -10.47 -10.13
C LYS A 183 22.72 -9.74 -10.49
N LEU A 184 22.84 -8.46 -10.13
CA LEU A 184 24.02 -7.65 -10.38
C LEU A 184 25.28 -8.20 -9.69
N ASP A 185 25.20 -8.58 -8.40
CA ASP A 185 26.32 -9.21 -7.67
C ASP A 185 26.83 -10.46 -8.39
N ARG A 186 25.91 -11.29 -8.90
CA ARG A 186 26.27 -12.51 -9.62
C ARG A 186 26.99 -12.22 -10.93
N GLU A 187 26.51 -11.25 -11.70
CA GLU A 187 27.09 -10.89 -12.99
C GLU A 187 28.46 -10.28 -12.83
N VAL A 188 28.60 -9.29 -11.94
CA VAL A 188 29.89 -8.68 -11.61
C VAL A 188 30.89 -9.76 -11.15
N ARG A 189 30.46 -10.73 -10.33
CA ARG A 189 31.32 -11.85 -9.91
C ARG A 189 31.78 -12.72 -11.07
N ASN A 190 30.89 -13.06 -12.00
CA ASN A 190 31.24 -13.86 -13.17
C ASN A 190 32.21 -13.11 -14.10
N SER A 191 31.98 -11.83 -14.32
CA SER A 191 32.82 -10.99 -15.18
C SER A 191 34.22 -10.80 -14.59
N VAL A 192 34.31 -10.49 -13.30
CA VAL A 192 35.59 -10.43 -12.58
C VAL A 192 36.33 -11.78 -12.62
N TYR A 193 35.61 -12.89 -12.44
CA TYR A 193 36.23 -14.22 -12.49
C TYR A 193 36.83 -14.53 -13.87
N ASN A 194 36.07 -14.28 -14.94
CA ASN A 194 36.54 -14.49 -16.31
C ASN A 194 37.75 -13.61 -16.62
N TRP A 195 37.69 -12.34 -16.26
CA TRP A 195 38.81 -11.41 -16.41
C TRP A 195 40.06 -11.89 -15.68
N CYS A 196 39.92 -12.30 -14.41
CA CYS A 196 41.02 -12.81 -13.61
C CYS A 196 41.63 -14.04 -14.29
N LYS A 197 40.82 -15.00 -14.73
CA LYS A 197 41.30 -16.22 -15.39
C LYS A 197 42.11 -15.93 -16.66
N GLU A 198 41.77 -14.88 -17.40
CA GLU A 198 42.46 -14.51 -18.65
C GLU A 198 43.72 -13.68 -18.41
N ASN A 199 43.71 -12.79 -17.42
CA ASN A 199 44.73 -11.75 -17.25
C ASN A 199 45.66 -11.97 -16.05
N VAL A 200 45.25 -12.82 -15.11
CA VAL A 200 45.99 -13.10 -13.89
C VAL A 200 46.06 -14.62 -13.75
N ASP A 201 47.27 -15.19 -13.83
CA ASP A 201 47.51 -16.64 -13.76
C ASP A 201 47.20 -17.19 -12.35
N ILE A 202 45.93 -17.10 -11.94
CA ILE A 202 45.41 -17.44 -10.63
C ILE A 202 44.35 -18.50 -10.85
N ASP A 203 44.68 -19.72 -10.43
CA ASP A 203 43.75 -20.84 -10.37
C ASP A 203 42.77 -20.62 -9.19
N MET A 204 41.83 -19.68 -9.36
CA MET A 204 40.78 -19.39 -8.38
C MET A 204 39.71 -20.48 -8.46
N LYS A 205 39.73 -21.43 -7.52
CA LYS A 205 38.58 -22.32 -7.32
C LYS A 205 37.44 -21.52 -6.69
N LEU A 206 36.35 -21.34 -7.42
CA LEU A 206 35.11 -20.78 -6.89
C LEU A 206 34.55 -21.73 -5.83
N GLU A 207 34.70 -21.39 -4.54
CA GLU A 207 33.88 -22.00 -3.49
C GLU A 207 32.46 -21.43 -3.63
N LYS A 208 31.55 -22.29 -4.08
CA LYS A 208 30.11 -21.99 -4.09
C LYS A 208 29.64 -21.86 -2.63
N ASN A 209 29.37 -20.62 -2.20
CA ASN A 209 28.45 -20.34 -1.10
C ASN A 209 27.22 -19.67 -1.68
#